data_AF-A0A3B0PU96-F1
#
_entry.id   AF-A0A3B0PU96-F1
#
_cell.length_a   1.000
_cell.length_b   1.000
_cell.length_c   1.000
_cell.angle_alpha   90.00
_cell.angle_beta   90.00
_cell.angle_gamma   90.00
#
_symmetry.space_group_name_H-M   'P 1'
#
loop_
_entity.id
_entity.type
_entity.pdbx_description
1 polymer ?
#
loop_
_entity_poly.entity_id
_entity_poly.type
_entity_poly.pdbx_seq_one_letter_code
_entity_poly.pdbx_strand_id
1 'polypeptide(L)'
;MLALDLKIPIIALSQLSRSVEQRTEKRPQLSDLRESGAIEQDADIVIFLSRNILDPKKDDDASKFDEYSLTQVTVAKNRNGQPGYTEMLYKGNIVTFFDEKS
;
A
#
# COMPACT_ATOMS: atom_id res chain seq x y z
N MET A 1 -9.54 -3.46 23.64
CA MET A 1 -9.08 -2.88 22.35
C MET A 1 -8.06 -1.82 22.73
N LEU A 2 -6.77 -2.15 22.74
CA LEU A 2 -5.74 -1.30 23.36
C LEU A 2 -5.77 0.16 22.89
N ALA A 3 -6.06 0.40 21.59
CA ALA A 3 -6.22 1.74 21.03
C ALA A 3 -7.38 2.54 21.67
N LEU A 4 -8.53 1.90 21.88
CA LEU A 4 -9.69 2.52 22.54
C LEU A 4 -9.42 2.79 24.01
N ASP A 5 -8.77 1.83 24.67
CA ASP A 5 -8.49 1.90 26.11
C ASP A 5 -7.50 3.03 26.43
N LEU A 6 -6.52 3.26 25.55
CA LEU A 6 -5.49 4.29 25.69
C LEU A 6 -5.80 5.61 24.94
N LYS A 7 -6.84 5.64 24.10
CA LYS A 7 -7.19 6.77 23.22
C LYS A 7 -6.02 7.27 22.35
N ILE A 8 -5.20 6.35 21.86
CA ILE A 8 -4.08 6.66 20.95
C ILE A 8 -4.24 5.92 19.62
N PRO A 9 -3.84 6.53 18.49
CA PRO A 9 -3.83 5.84 17.21
C PRO A 9 -2.76 4.73 17.23
N ILE A 10 -3.15 3.52 16.82
CA ILE A 10 -2.23 2.40 16.65
C ILE A 10 -2.10 2.12 15.16
N ILE A 11 -0.86 2.08 14.68
CA ILE A 11 -0.53 1.69 13.31
C ILE A 11 0.16 0.33 13.37
N ALA A 12 -0.38 -0.62 12.60
CA ALA A 12 0.22 -1.93 12.40
C ALA A 12 0.58 -2.11 10.93
N LEU A 13 1.75 -2.68 10.66
CA LEU A 13 2.15 -3.11 9.33
C LEU A 13 1.78 -4.58 9.16
N SER A 14 1.18 -4.92 8.03
CA SER A 14 0.91 -6.31 7.67
C SER A 14 1.51 -6.62 6.31
N GLN A 15 2.14 -7.79 6.23
CA GLN A 15 2.58 -8.34 4.96
C GLN A 15 1.39 -9.04 4.29
N LEU A 16 1.21 -8.77 3.00
CA LEU A 16 0.16 -9.40 2.18
C LEU A 16 0.56 -10.81 1.75
N SER A 17 -0.45 -11.64 1.50
CA SER A 17 -0.23 -12.94 0.84
C SER A 17 0.36 -12.76 -0.55
N ARG A 18 1.21 -13.71 -0.98
CA ARG A 18 1.81 -13.72 -2.33
C ARG A 18 0.78 -13.98 -3.44
N SER A 19 -0.46 -14.33 -3.09
CA SER A 19 -1.57 -14.49 -4.05
C SER A 19 -1.79 -13.26 -4.93
N VAL A 20 -1.47 -12.06 -4.43
CA VAL A 20 -1.57 -10.81 -5.20
C VAL A 20 -0.75 -10.84 -6.49
N GLU A 21 0.41 -11.52 -6.50
CA GLU A 21 1.32 -11.57 -7.65
C GLU A 21 0.81 -12.45 -8.79
N GLN A 22 -0.09 -13.39 -8.49
CA GLN A 22 -0.66 -14.34 -9.43
C GLN A 22 -1.85 -13.76 -10.21
N ARG A 23 -2.38 -12.61 -9.79
CA ARG A 23 -3.53 -11.95 -10.42
C ARG A 23 -3.10 -11.12 -11.63
N THR A 24 -3.97 -11.07 -12.64
CA THR A 24 -3.80 -10.19 -13.81
C THR A 24 -3.68 -8.72 -13.39
N GLU A 25 -4.56 -8.31 -12.46
CA GLU A 25 -4.42 -7.04 -11.75
C GLU A 25 -3.73 -7.26 -10.41
N LYS A 26 -2.45 -6.88 -10.33
CA LYS A 26 -1.59 -6.97 -9.14
C LYS A 26 -1.90 -5.88 -8.10
N ARG A 27 -3.18 -5.59 -7.88
CA ARG A 27 -3.64 -4.60 -6.89
C ARG A 27 -4.03 -5.29 -5.58
N PRO A 28 -3.45 -4.90 -4.43
CA PRO A 28 -3.87 -5.40 -3.13
C PRO A 28 -5.37 -5.23 -2.86
N GLN A 29 -5.96 -6.20 -2.18
CA GLN A 29 -7.37 -6.23 -1.77
C GLN A 29 -7.47 -6.68 -0.30
N LEU A 30 -8.61 -6.40 0.34
CA LEU A 30 -8.82 -6.77 1.75
C LEU A 30 -8.64 -8.27 2.01
N SER A 31 -9.05 -9.12 1.08
CA SER A 31 -8.86 -10.57 1.15
C SER A 31 -7.39 -11.01 1.20
N ASP A 32 -6.45 -10.17 0.76
CA ASP A 32 -5.02 -10.47 0.86
C ASP A 32 -4.49 -10.32 2.31
N LEU A 33 -5.28 -9.74 3.22
CA LEU A 33 -5.03 -9.68 4.67
C LEU A 33 -5.59 -10.91 5.41
N ARG A 34 -6.20 -11.87 4.71
CA ARG A 34 -6.89 -13.00 5.33
C ARG A 34 -5.96 -13.90 6.16
N GLU A 35 -4.68 -13.98 5.78
CA GLU A 35 -3.66 -14.70 6.56
C GLU A 35 -3.27 -13.96 7.85
N SER A 36 -3.64 -12.68 7.97
CA SER A 36 -3.37 -11.83 9.14
C SER A 36 -4.44 -11.95 10.23
N GLY A 37 -5.37 -12.90 10.13
CA GLY A 37 -6.41 -13.16 11.13
C GLY A 37 -7.50 -12.08 11.17
N ALA A 38 -7.82 -11.56 12.36
CA ALA A 38 -8.92 -10.62 12.56
C ALA A 38 -8.61 -9.15 12.18
N ILE A 39 -7.37 -8.85 11.75
CA ILE A 39 -6.91 -7.48 11.48
C ILE A 39 -7.79 -6.76 10.45
N GLU A 40 -8.21 -7.46 9.40
CA GLU A 40 -9.11 -6.90 8.38
C GLU A 40 -10.43 -6.40 9.01
N GLN A 41 -10.98 -7.15 9.96
CA GLN A 41 -12.25 -6.83 10.59
C GLN A 41 -12.09 -5.71 11.62
N ASP A 42 -11.03 -5.78 12.44
CA ASP A 42 -10.81 -4.88 13.57
C ASP A 42 -10.29 -3.50 13.17
N ALA A 43 -9.57 -3.39 12.04
CA ALA A 43 -9.04 -2.12 11.58
C ALA A 43 -10.15 -1.10 11.26
N ASP A 44 -9.96 0.14 11.71
CA ASP A 44 -10.79 1.28 11.31
C ASP A 44 -10.44 1.76 9.89
N ILE A 45 -9.15 1.77 9.57
CA ILE A 45 -8.59 2.19 8.29
C ILE A 45 -7.64 1.11 7.79
N VAL A 46 -7.75 0.75 6.51
CA VAL A 46 -6.79 -0.13 5.83
C VAL A 46 -6.21 0.61 4.64
N ILE A 47 -4.87 0.74 4.62
CA ILE A 47 -4.12 1.40 3.57
C ILE A 47 -3.24 0.37 2.86
N PHE A 48 -3.31 0.32 1.54
CA PHE A 48 -2.42 -0.47 0.70
C PHE A 48 -1.47 0.42 -0.07
N LEU A 49 -0.25 -0.07 -0.27
CA LEU A 49 0.75 0.53 -1.15
C LEU A 49 0.96 -0.37 -2.36
N SER A 50 0.82 0.18 -3.55
CA SER A 50 1.04 -0.53 -4.82
C SER A 50 2.01 0.28 -5.68
N ARG A 51 3.25 -0.20 -5.78
CA ARG A 51 4.26 0.41 -6.64
C ARG A 51 4.03 0.00 -8.09
N ASN A 52 3.80 0.97 -8.97
CA ASN A 52 3.77 0.74 -10.40
C ASN A 52 5.22 0.73 -10.91
N ILE A 53 5.88 -0.40 -10.70
CA ILE A 53 7.19 -0.65 -11.30
C ILE A 53 6.88 -1.06 -12.74
N LEU A 54 7.22 -0.18 -13.69
CA LEU A 54 7.12 -0.48 -15.12
C LEU A 54 7.86 -1.80 -15.38
N ASP A 55 7.26 -2.69 -16.16
CA ASP A 55 7.80 -4.01 -16.43
C ASP A 55 9.21 -3.88 -17.03
N PRO A 56 10.28 -4.36 -16.36
CA PRO A 56 11.65 -4.21 -16.84
C PRO A 56 11.89 -4.95 -18.17
N LYS A 57 10.92 -5.74 -18.65
CA LYS A 57 10.94 -6.37 -19.97
C LYS A 57 10.44 -5.46 -21.11
N LYS A 58 9.91 -4.26 -20.81
CA LYS A 58 9.33 -3.32 -21.80
C LYS A 58 10.13 -2.03 -21.97
N ASP A 59 11.06 -1.72 -21.07
CA ASP A 59 11.89 -0.51 -21.10
C ASP A 59 13.37 -0.89 -20.93
N ASP A 60 14.22 -0.43 -21.83
CA ASP A 60 15.63 -0.84 -21.95
C ASP A 60 16.54 -0.30 -20.83
N ASP A 61 16.07 0.63 -20.00
CA ASP A 61 16.88 1.30 -18.99
C ASP A 61 16.52 0.86 -17.56
N ALA A 62 16.92 -0.38 -17.23
CA ALA A 62 16.71 -1.01 -15.92
C ALA A 62 17.20 -0.18 -14.72
N SER A 63 18.15 0.73 -14.95
CA SER A 63 18.83 1.51 -13.93
C SER A 63 17.99 2.66 -13.36
N LYS A 64 17.00 3.17 -14.10
CA LYS A 64 16.12 4.26 -13.65
C LYS A 64 14.98 3.80 -12.73
N PHE A 65 14.69 2.50 -12.70
CA PHE A 65 13.58 1.94 -11.93
C PHE A 65 13.80 1.95 -10.42
N ASP A 66 15.06 1.97 -9.97
CA ASP A 66 15.40 2.01 -8.54
C ASP A 66 15.44 3.43 -7.99
N GLU A 67 15.51 4.47 -8.83
CA GLU A 67 15.58 5.84 -8.33
C GLU A 67 14.19 6.41 -8.05
N TYR A 68 13.23 6.29 -8.97
CA TYR A 68 11.87 6.81 -8.81
C TYR A 68 10.80 5.84 -9.30
N SER A 69 9.71 5.70 -8.54
CA SER A 69 8.53 4.93 -8.96
C SER A 69 7.24 5.56 -8.47
N LEU A 70 6.20 5.58 -9.31
CA LEU A 70 4.87 6.02 -8.90
C LEU A 70 4.24 4.94 -7.99
N THR A 71 3.81 5.35 -6.81
CA THR A 71 3.17 4.47 -5.84
C THR A 71 1.74 4.90 -5.61
N GLN A 72 0.80 4.02 -5.93
CA GLN A 72 -0.58 4.21 -5.56
C GLN A 72 -0.76 3.88 -4.07
N VAL A 73 -1.29 4.84 -3.32
CA VAL A 73 -1.68 4.71 -1.92
C VAL A 73 -3.19 4.64 -1.86
N THR A 74 -3.72 3.48 -1.48
CA THR A 74 -5.16 3.20 -1.52
C THR A 74 -5.69 3.02 -0.12
N VAL A 75 -6.66 3.86 0.27
CA VAL A 75 -7.49 3.65 1.46
C VAL A 75 -8.61 2.68 1.07
N ALA A 76 -8.40 1.39 1.32
CA ALA A 76 -9.32 0.32 0.94
C ALA A 76 -10.49 0.14 1.94
N LYS A 77 -10.29 0.54 3.19
CA LYS A 77 -11.31 0.57 4.24
C LYS A 77 -11.18 1.86 5.01
N ASN A 78 -12.31 2.49 5.30
CA ASN A 78 -12.41 3.63 6.20
C ASN A 78 -13.77 3.57 6.91
N ARG A 79 -13.78 3.24 8.20
CA ARG A 79 -15.04 3.11 8.96
C ARG A 79 -15.79 4.44 9.12
N ASN A 80 -15.08 5.57 9.05
CA ASN A 80 -15.63 6.90 9.34
C ASN A 80 -15.56 7.86 8.12
N GLY A 81 -15.40 7.32 6.91
CA GLY A 81 -15.26 8.15 5.71
C GLY A 81 -15.26 7.32 4.44
N GLN A 82 -14.98 7.97 3.31
CA GLN A 82 -14.95 7.29 2.03
C GLN A 82 -13.59 6.63 1.78
N PRO A 83 -13.57 5.39 1.24
CA PRO A 83 -12.41 4.82 0.58
C PRO A 83 -11.97 5.68 -0.61
N GLY A 84 -10.70 5.55 -1.02
CA GLY A 84 -10.15 6.32 -2.12
C GLY A 84 -8.69 5.97 -2.38
N TYR A 85 -8.06 6.64 -3.34
CA TYR A 85 -6.64 6.48 -3.61
C TYR A 85 -6.01 7.82 -3.99
N THR A 86 -4.70 7.91 -3.80
CA THR A 86 -3.85 8.97 -4.32
C THR A 86 -2.57 8.35 -4.85
N GLU A 87 -1.79 9.11 -5.61
CA GLU A 87 -0.48 8.70 -6.09
C GLU A 87 0.60 9.50 -5.37
N MET A 88 1.73 8.85 -5.11
CA MET A 88 2.91 9.44 -4.48
C MET A 88 4.15 9.00 -5.24
N LEU A 89 5.13 9.90 -5.36
CA LEU A 89 6.42 9.56 -5.94
C LEU A 89 7.30 8.90 -4.89
N TYR A 90 7.68 7.64 -5.09
CA TYR A 90 8.64 6.95 -4.24
C TYR A 90 10.05 7.13 -4.82
N LYS A 91 11.00 7.57 -3.99
CA LYS A 91 12.41 7.68 -4.32
C LYS A 91 13.20 6.57 -3.62
N GLY A 92 13.69 5.59 -4.38
CA GLY A 92 14.23 4.34 -3.83
C GLY A 92 15.58 4.50 -3.11
N ASN A 93 16.46 5.37 -3.61
CA ASN A 93 17.78 5.58 -3.01
C ASN A 93 17.76 6.17 -1.59
N ILE A 94 16.65 6.80 -1.19
CA ILE A 94 16.43 7.34 0.16
C ILE A 94 15.19 6.77 0.84
N VAL A 95 14.53 5.77 0.23
CA VAL A 95 13.36 5.07 0.78
C VAL A 95 12.27 6.06 1.24
N THR A 96 11.97 7.08 0.43
CA THR A 96 11.08 8.20 0.81
C THR A 96 9.96 8.40 -0.20
N PHE A 97 8.78 8.81 0.28
CA PHE A 97 7.65 9.20 -0.55
C PHE A 97 7.52 10.72 -0.59
N PHE A 98 7.27 11.27 -1.78
CA PHE A 98 7.01 12.67 -2.04
C PHE A 98 5.60 12.85 -2.59
N ASP A 99 4.95 13.93 -2.18
CA ASP A 99 3.74 14.41 -2.85
C ASP A 99 4.15 14.93 -4.23
N GLU A 100 3.35 14.64 -5.26
CA GLU A 100 3.56 15.14 -6.62
C GLU A 100 3.35 16.67 -6.70
N LYS A 101 2.73 17.28 -5.68
CA LYS A 101 2.31 18.70 -5.66
C LYS A 101 3.22 19.69 -4.92
N SER A 102 4.48 19.35 -4.58
CA SER A 102 5.40 20.31 -3.92
C SER A 102 6.44 20.92 -4.85
#